data_AF-A0A4R4QNS5-F1
#
_entry.id   AF-A0A4R4QNS5-F1
#
_cell.length_a   1.000
_cell.length_b   1.000
_cell.length_c   1.000
_cell.angle_alpha   90.00
_cell.angle_beta   90.00
_cell.angle_gamma   90.00
#
_symmetry.space_group_name_H-M   'P 1'
#
loop_
_entity.id
_entity.type
_entity.pdbx_description
1 polymer ?
#
loop_
_entity_poly.entity_id
_entity_poly.type
_entity_poly.pdbx_seq_one_letter_code
_entity_poly.pdbx_strand_id
1 'polypeptide(L)' 'MIEWSDEDLMIRDAVRGWIDAELRPNLDALESGDLPPYDLLRGLYKTFGLDE' A
#
# COMPACT_ATOMS: atom_id res chain seq x y z
N MET A 1 18.25 -5.86 -15.96
CA MET A 1 17.62 -5.02 -14.93
C MET A 1 16.81 -4.01 -15.70
N ILE A 2 15.49 -3.96 -15.53
CA ILE A 2 14.69 -2.87 -16.09
C ILE A 2 15.12 -1.63 -15.29
N GLU A 3 15.63 -0.60 -15.95
CA GLU A 3 15.94 0.67 -15.31
C GLU A 3 14.62 1.38 -15.04
N TRP A 4 14.36 1.70 -13.77
CA TRP A 4 13.15 2.39 -13.37
C TRP A 4 13.38 3.87 -13.61
N SER A 5 12.37 4.55 -14.15
CA SER A 5 12.43 6.01 -14.27
C SER A 5 12.41 6.66 -12.88
N ASP A 6 12.84 7.91 -12.79
CA ASP A 6 12.74 8.67 -11.54
C ASP A 6 11.28 8.77 -11.07
N GLU A 7 10.32 8.82 -11.99
CA GLU A 7 8.89 8.81 -11.70
C GLU A 7 8.43 7.47 -11.10
N ASP A 8 8.87 6.35 -11.67
CA ASP A 8 8.60 5.01 -11.11
C ASP A 8 9.16 4.86 -9.70
N LEU A 9 10.36 5.40 -9.45
CA LEU A 9 11.00 5.41 -8.14
C LEU A 9 10.21 6.26 -7.13
N MET A 10 9.73 7.43 -7.54
CA MET A 10 8.89 8.29 -6.70
C MET A 10 7.57 7.60 -6.32
N ILE A 11 6.89 6.97 -7.28
CA ILE A 11 5.64 6.23 -7.03
C ILE A 11 5.91 5.07 -6.06
N ARG A 12 6.99 4.32 -6.29
CA ARG A 12 7.40 3.21 -5.40
C ARG A 12 7.59 3.68 -3.96
N ASP A 13 8.27 4.80 -3.77
CA ASP A 13 8.59 5.31 -2.45
C ASP A 13 7.31 5.84 -1.76
N ALA A 14 6.38 6.45 -2.51
CA ALA A 14 5.06 6.82 -2.00
C ALA A 14 4.24 5.61 -1.55
N VAL A 15 4.20 4.54 -2.36
CA VAL A 15 3.50 3.29 -2.02
C VAL A 15 4.13 2.64 -0.77
N ARG A 16 5.45 2.60 -0.67
CA ARG A 16 6.15 2.10 0.52
C ARG A 16 5.82 2.91 1.77
N GLY A 17 5.80 4.23 1.66
CA GLY A 17 5.40 5.10 2.76
C GLY A 17 3.98 4.82 3.25
N TRP A 18 3.04 4.62 2.32
CA TRP A 18 1.67 4.23 2.66
C TRP A 18 1.62 2.85 3.33
N ILE A 19 2.35 1.86 2.81
CA ILE A 19 2.42 0.52 3.41
C ILE A 19 2.95 0.58 4.84
N ASP A 20 4.01 1.35 5.09
CA ASP A 20 4.60 1.46 6.41
C ASP A 20 3.67 2.19 7.40
N ALA A 21 2.88 3.16 6.94
CA ALA A 21 1.94 3.91 7.77
C ALA A 21 0.63 3.16 8.05
N GLU A 22 0.06 2.52 7.03
CA GLU A 22 -1.31 1.98 7.09
C GLU A 22 -1.35 0.45 7.18
N LEU A 23 -0.45 -0.26 6.50
CA LEU A 23 -0.48 -1.72 6.44
C LEU A 23 0.37 -2.39 7.52
N ARG A 24 1.61 -1.91 7.73
CA ARG A 24 2.54 -2.51 8.69
C ARG A 24 2.01 -2.55 10.13
N PRO A 25 1.30 -1.53 10.65
CA PRO A 25 0.75 -1.59 12.02
C PRO A 25 -0.33 -2.67 12.20
N ASN A 26 -0.96 -3.11 11.11
CA ASN A 26 -2.08 -4.04 11.13
C ASN A 26 -1.66 -5.49 10.80
N LEU A 27 -0.36 -5.75 10.61
CA LEU A 27 0.14 -7.03 10.10
C LEU A 27 -0.29 -8.21 10.98
N ASP A 28 -0.15 -8.09 12.31
CA ASP A 28 -0.50 -9.15 13.25
C ASP A 28 -2.00 -9.51 13.18
N ALA A 29 -2.88 -8.51 13.03
CA ALA A 29 -4.32 -8.71 12.91
C ALA A 29 -4.73 -9.29 11.54
N LEU A 30 -3.96 -8.99 10.49
CA LEU A 30 -4.15 -9.61 9.17
C LEU A 30 -3.71 -11.08 9.18
N GLU A 31 -2.61 -11.41 9.86
CA GLU A 31 -2.09 -12.78 9.97
C GLU A 31 -2.97 -13.66 10.85
N SER A 32 -3.52 -13.12 11.94
CA SER A 32 -4.49 -13.83 12.79
C SER A 32 -5.86 -14.00 12.13
N GLY A 33 -6.19 -13.16 11.14
CA GLY A 33 -7.50 -13.12 10.50
C GLY A 33 -8.54 -12.29 11.25
N ASP A 34 -8.14 -11.56 12.30
CA ASP A 34 -9.02 -10.65 13.06
C ASP A 34 -9.42 -9.42 12.23
N LEU A 35 -8.55 -9.02 11.28
CA LEU A 35 -8.81 -7.94 10.34
C LEU A 35 -8.86 -8.49 8.90
N PRO A 36 -9.96 -8.32 8.17
CA PRO A 36 -9.96 -8.59 6.73
C PRO A 36 -9.20 -7.49 5.96
N PRO A 37 -8.43 -7.83 4.91
CA PRO A 37 -7.58 -6.86 4.20
C PRO A 37 -8.34 -5.85 3.32
N TYR A 38 -9.66 -6.01 3.17
CA TYR A 38 -10.44 -5.27 2.18
C TYR A 38 -10.47 -3.76 2.42
N ASP A 39 -10.48 -3.31 3.69
CA ASP A 39 -10.48 -1.88 4.01
C ASP A 39 -9.13 -1.24 3.71
N LEU A 40 -8.02 -1.93 3.98
CA LEU A 40 -6.68 -1.48 3.60
C LEU A 40 -6.55 -1.40 2.07
N LEU A 41 -7.03 -2.41 1.33
CA LEU A 41 -7.01 -2.39 -0.13
C LEU A 41 -7.85 -1.23 -0.70
N ARG A 42 -9.06 -0.99 -0.17
CA ARG A 42 -9.86 0.18 -0.57
C ARG A 42 -9.14 1.50 -0.25
N GLY A 43 -8.48 1.58 0.89
CA GLY A 43 -7.66 2.73 1.29
C GLY A 43 -6.51 2.99 0.33
N LEU A 44 -5.81 1.94 -0.11
CA LEU A 44 -4.76 2.04 -1.12
C LEU A 44 -5.31 2.61 -2.43
N TYR A 45 -6.39 2.04 -2.94
CA TYR A 45 -6.98 2.48 -4.21
C TYR A 45 -7.39 3.94 -4.16
N LYS A 46 -8.09 4.34 -3.09
CA LYS A 46 -8.51 5.73 -2.89
C LYS A 46 -7.34 6.70 -2.72
N THR A 47 -6.27 6.28 -2.05
CA THR A 47 -5.10 7.15 -1.80
C THR A 47 -4.34 7.43 -3.10
N PHE A 48 -4.29 6.45 -4.00
CA PHE A 48 -3.57 6.56 -5.27
C PHE A 48 -4.50 6.81 -6.48
N GLY A 49 -5.79 7.04 -6.25
CA GLY A 49 -6.78 7.33 -7.31
C GLY A 49 -6.99 6.19 -8.30
N LEU A 50 -6.89 4.94 -7.83
CA LEU A 50 -7.06 3.73 -8.65
C LEU A 50 -8.52 3.27 -8.73
N ASP A 51 -9.44 3.96 -8.05
CA ASP A 51 -10.87 3.68 -8.00
C ASP A 51 -11.71 4.47 -9.01
N GLU A 52 -11.07 5.27 -9.87
CA GLU A 52 -11.69 6.01 -11.00
C GLU A 52 -11.92 5.15 -12.26
#